data_AF-A0A258VWP5-F1
#
_entry.id   AF-A0A258VWP5-F1
#
_cell.length_a   1.000
_cell.length_b   1.000
_cell.length_c   1.000
_cell.angle_alpha   90.00
_cell.angle_beta   90.00
_cell.angle_gamma   90.00
#
_symmetry.space_group_name_H-M   'P 1'
#
loop_
_entity.id
_entity.type
_entity.pdbx_description
1 polymer ?
#
loop_
_entity_poly.entity_id
_entity_poly.type
_entity_poly.pdbx_seq_one_letter_code
_entity_poly.pdbx_strand_id
1 'polypeptide(L)' 'MNYAYVGEQFTYIGYSPLSDRLNPRGLLSAIVTLKLNERLRIEAWGTNLTNKEYVTGQLNSNEFYGAPREYGVKLNVTF' A
#
# COMPACT_ATOMS: atom_id res chain seq x y z
N MET A 1 -5.99 -10.55 6.28
CA MET A 1 -6.33 -9.81 5.04
C MET A 1 -6.78 -8.42 5.43
N ASN A 2 -6.38 -7.40 4.69
CA ASN A 2 -6.66 -6.00 4.99
C ASN A 2 -7.08 -5.25 3.71
N TYR A 3 -8.10 -4.41 3.82
CA TYR A 3 -8.50 -3.47 2.78
C TYR A 3 -8.43 -2.06 3.37
N ALA A 4 -7.65 -1.19 2.74
CA ALA A 4 -7.49 0.19 3.14
C ALA A 4 -8.07 1.11 2.06
N TYR A 5 -8.97 2.01 2.44
CA TYR A 5 -9.57 3.00 1.55
C TYR A 5 -9.20 4.41 2.01
N VAL A 6 -8.73 5.21 1.06
CA VAL A 6 -8.46 6.64 1.24
C VAL A 6 -9.35 7.39 0.26
N GLY A 7 -10.20 8.26 0.82
CA GLY A 7 -11.05 9.14 0.04
C GLY A 7 -10.26 10.20 -0.71
N GLU A 8 -10.99 11.05 -1.43
CA GLU A 8 -10.38 12.19 -2.10
C GLU A 8 -9.77 13.16 -1.09
N GLN A 9 -8.57 13.64 -1.41
CA GLN A 9 -7.85 14.57 -0.56
C GLN A 9 -7.04 15.55 -1.41
N PHE A 10 -6.86 16.75 -0.88
CA PHE A 10 -5.97 17.73 -1.48
C PHE A 10 -4.58 17.62 -0.87
N THR A 11 -3.54 17.68 -1.72
CA THR A 11 -2.13 17.62 -1.31
C THR A 11 -1.58 18.99 -0.93
N TYR A 12 -2.29 20.07 -1.27
CA TYR A 12 -1.85 21.45 -1.07
C TYR A 12 -3.01 22.36 -0.63
N ILE A 13 -2.72 23.34 0.23
CA ILE A 13 -3.70 24.29 0.81
C ILE A 13 -4.26 25.25 -0.25
N GLY A 14 -3.64 25.35 -1.43
CA GLY A 14 -4.19 26.09 -2.57
C GLY A 14 -5.47 25.47 -3.14
N TYR A 15 -5.80 24.22 -2.77
CA TYR A 15 -7.00 23.50 -3.18
C TYR A 15 -7.27 23.50 -4.70
N SER A 16 -6.21 23.47 -5.52
CA SER A 16 -6.40 23.40 -6.97
C SER A 16 -6.97 22.03 -7.36
N PRO A 17 -8.18 21.96 -7.96
CA PRO A 17 -8.78 20.70 -8.38
C PRO A 17 -8.06 20.05 -9.57
N LEU A 18 -7.15 20.78 -10.23
CA LEU A 18 -6.39 20.31 -11.39
C LEU A 18 -4.99 19.77 -11.01
N SER A 19 -4.36 20.33 -9.97
CA SER A 19 -2.97 19.99 -9.62
C SER A 19 -2.80 19.39 -8.24
N ASP A 20 -3.81 19.50 -7.37
CA ASP A 20 -3.64 19.17 -5.95
C ASP A 20 -4.62 18.10 -5.48
N ARG A 21 -5.58 17.69 -6.33
CA ARG A 21 -6.61 16.71 -5.96
C ARG A 21 -6.15 15.29 -6.27
N LEU A 22 -6.03 14.47 -5.23
CA LEU A 22 -5.83 13.04 -5.37
C LEU A 22 -7.16 12.31 -5.46
N ASN A 23 -7.28 11.46 -6.47
CA ASN A 23 -8.40 10.55 -6.65
C ASN A 23 -8.50 9.53 -5.51
N PRO A 24 -9.71 9.01 -5.24
CA PRO A 24 -9.88 8.03 -4.17
C PRO A 24 -9.21 6.71 -4.54
N ARG A 25 -8.62 6.05 -3.55
CA ARG A 25 -7.89 4.80 -3.73
C ARG A 25 -8.23 3.77 -2.67
N GLY A 26 -8.42 2.54 -3.12
CA GLY A 26 -8.58 1.36 -2.28
C GLY A 26 -7.43 0.42 -2.59
N LEU A 27 -6.74 -0.05 -1.57
CA LEU A 27 -5.66 -1.01 -1.68
C LEU A 27 -6.00 -2.25 -0.87
N LEU A 28 -5.87 -3.40 -1.53
CA LEU A 28 -6.04 -4.70 -0.89
C LEU A 28 -4.66 -5.31 -0.61
N SER A 29 -4.45 -5.73 0.63
CA SER A 29 -3.22 -6.37 1.09
C SER A 29 -3.55 -7.63 1.89
N ALA A 30 -2.69 -8.63 1.84
CA ALA A 30 -2.86 -9.84 2.61
C ALA A 30 -1.54 -10.30 3.22
N ILE A 31 -1.67 -10.99 4.35
CA ILE A 31 -0.57 -11.64 5.02
C ILE A 31 -1.05 -13.01 5.50
N VAL A 32 -0.23 -14.02 5.26
CA VAL A 32 -0.43 -15.40 5.68
C VAL A 32 0.76 -15.76 6.54
N THR A 33 0.48 -16.19 7.77
CA THR A 33 1.51 -16.65 8.70
C THR A 33 1.34 -18.14 8.91
N LEU A 34 2.43 -18.90 8.71
CA LEU A 34 2.55 -20.29 9.09
C LEU A 34 3.48 -20.39 10.29
N LYS A 35 2.96 -20.87 11.43
CA LYS A 35 3.76 -21.23 12.60
C LYS A 35 4.04 -22.73 12.54
N LEU A 36 5.31 -23.11 12.41
CA LEU A 36 5.71 -24.52 12.36
C LEU A 36 5.95 -25.07 13.77
N ASN A 37 6.51 -24.25 14.66
CA ASN A 37 6.64 -24.51 16.09
C ASN A 37 6.83 -23.18 16.84
N GLU A 38 7.13 -23.21 18.14
CA GLU A 38 7.34 -21.99 18.94
C GLU A 38 8.57 -21.18 18.53
N ARG A 39 9.53 -21.81 17.84
CA ARG A 39 10.82 -21.22 17.45
C ARG A 39 10.88 -20.79 15.99
N LEU A 40 9.96 -21.28 15.15
CA LEU A 40 10.01 -21.15 13.70
C LEU A 40 8.67 -20.66 13.15
N ARG A 41 8.69 -19.48 12.55
CA ARG A 41 7.54 -18.84 11.91
C ARG A 41 7.91 -18.37 10.51
N ILE A 42 7.04 -18.69 9.55
CA ILE A 42 7.13 -18.21 8.17
C ILE A 42 5.95 -17.27 7.94
N GLU A 43 6.21 -16.14 7.30
CA GLU A 43 5.19 -15.15 6.97
C GLU A 43 5.32 -14.77 5.50
N ALA A 44 4.25 -14.91 4.73
CA ALA A 44 4.16 -14.43 3.37
C ALA A 44 3.19 -13.26 3.32
N TRP A 45 3.57 -12.16 2.69
CA TRP A 45 2.77 -10.96 2.56
C TRP A 45 2.67 -10.52 1.10
N GLY A 46 1.60 -9.81 0.78
CA GLY A 46 1.41 -9.14 -0.49
C GLY A 46 0.65 -7.83 -0.33
N THR A 47 1.12 -6.80 -1.01
CA THR A 47 0.55 -5.43 -1.01
C THR A 47 0.00 -5.09 -2.38
N ASN A 48 -1.02 -4.22 -2.42
CA ASN A 48 -1.66 -3.79 -3.66
C ASN A 48 -2.04 -4.98 -4.58
N LEU A 49 -2.72 -5.98 -4.02
CA LEU A 49 -3.06 -7.24 -4.69
C LEU A 49 -3.94 -7.06 -5.93
N THR A 50 -4.58 -5.90 -6.08
CA THR A 50 -5.34 -5.51 -7.27
C THR A 50 -4.48 -4.92 -8.38
N ASN A 51 -3.17 -4.71 -8.16
CA ASN A 51 -2.25 -3.96 -9.04
C ASN A 51 -2.84 -2.62 -9.49
N LYS A 52 -3.39 -1.87 -8.54
CA LYS A 52 -3.94 -0.56 -8.84
C LYS A 52 -2.79 0.43 -8.96
N GLU A 53 -2.74 1.18 -10.06
CA GLU A 53 -1.93 2.39 -10.14
C GLU A 53 -2.67 3.52 -9.42
N TYR A 54 -1.97 4.24 -8.56
CA TYR A 54 -2.54 5.33 -7.77
C TYR A 54 -1.49 6.39 -7.50
N VAL A 55 -1.95 7.64 -7.44
CA VAL A 55 -1.12 8.79 -7.10
C VAL A 55 -1.18 8.99 -5.59
N THR A 56 -0.03 9.13 -4.95
CA THR A 56 0.12 9.37 -3.50
C THR A 56 0.41 10.83 -3.18
N GLY A 57 0.89 11.58 -4.16
CA GLY A 57 1.18 12.99 -4.04
C GLY A 57 1.32 13.63 -5.42
N GLN A 58 1.21 14.95 -5.45
CA GLN A 58 1.39 15.73 -6.65
C GLN A 58 2.14 17.01 -6.28
N LEU A 59 3.12 17.39 -7.10
CA LEU A 59 3.82 18.66 -6.98
C LEU A 59 3.83 19.33 -8.36
N ASN A 60 3.15 20.46 -8.48
CA ASN A 60 2.87 21.12 -9.76
C ASN A 60 2.18 20.14 -10.73
N SER A 61 2.80 19.82 -11.86
CA SER A 61 2.30 18.86 -12.86
C SER A 61 2.94 17.47 -12.76
N ASN A 62 3.72 17.19 -11.70
CA ASN A 62 4.36 15.90 -11.51
C ASN A 62 3.58 15.07 -10.48
N GLU A 63 3.20 13.86 -10.90
CA GLU A 63 2.53 12.88 -10.07
C GLU A 63 3.55 11.92 -9.44
N PHE A 64 3.41 11.67 -8.15
CA PHE A 64 4.15 10.64 -7.44
C PHE A 64 3.27 9.40 -7.32
N TYR A 65 3.68 8.33 -8.00
CA TYR A 65 2.98 7.06 -7.99
C TYR A 65 3.29 6.28 -6.73
N GLY A 66 2.26 5.64 -6.18
CA GLY A 66 2.40 4.73 -5.05
C GLY A 66 3.05 3.41 -5.46
N ALA A 67 3.39 2.60 -4.46
CA ALA A 67 4.04 1.32 -4.68
C ALA A 67 3.16 0.39 -5.56
N PRO A 68 3.77 -0.33 -6.52
CA PRO A 68 3.07 -1.29 -7.35
C PRO A 68 2.64 -2.52 -6.52
N ARG A 69 2.13 -3.56 -7.18
CA ARG A 69 1.90 -4.84 -6.49
C ARG A 69 3.23 -5.47 -6.08
N GLU A 70 3.37 -5.75 -4.79
CA GLU A 70 4.58 -6.40 -4.24
C GLU A 70 4.21 -7.62 -3.40
N TYR A 71 5.18 -8.53 -3.30
CA TYR A 71 5.08 -9.74 -2.50
C TYR A 71 6.38 -9.93 -1.73
N GLY A 72 6.30 -10.55 -0.57
CA GLY A 72 7.50 -10.92 0.18
C GLY A 72 7.27 -12.05 1.15
N VAL A 73 8.38 -12.64 1.59
CA VAL A 73 8.40 -13.71 2.57
C VAL A 73 9.39 -13.34 3.67
N LYS A 74 9.00 -13.58 4.92
CA LYS A 74 9.81 -13.38 6.11
C LYS A 74 9.91 -14.71 6.85
N LEU A 75 11.14 -15.12 7.14
CA LEU A 75 11.45 -16.22 8.04
C LEU A 75 11.82 -15.63 9.40
N ASN A 76 11.25 -16.16 10.47
CA ASN A 76 11.58 -15.79 11.84
C ASN A 76 11.99 -17.05 12.61
N VAL A 77 13.19 -16.98 13.19
CA VAL A 77 13.79 -18.03 14.01
C VAL A 77 14.12 -17.44 15.37
N THR A 78 13.68 -18.08 16.45
CA THR A 78 13.96 -17.67 17.85
C THR A 78 14.77 -18.76 18.54
N PHE A 79 15.80 -18.37 19.30
CA PHE A 79 16.75 -19.27 19.97
C PHE A 79 16.46 -19.38 21.47
#